data_AF-A0A9Q3IZD0-F1
#
_entry.id   AF-A0A9Q3IZD0-F1
#
_cell.length_a   1.000
_cell.length_b   1.000
_cell.length_c   1.000
_cell.angle_alpha   90.00
_cell.angle_beta   90.00
_cell.angle_gamma   90.00
#
_symmetry.space_group_name_H-M   'P 1'
#
loop_
_entity.id
_entity.type
_entity.pdbx_description
1 polymer ?
#
loop_
_entity_poly.entity_id
_entity_poly.type
_entity_poly.pdbx_seq_one_letter_code
_entity_poly.pdbx_strand_id
1 'polypeptide(L)'
;MELIDYIDGLFIDVPIIQEYWITVRTNTAFKGHATIWYIEMKNIHAQRNWAWWKSNIMQKYRNGTWIWQRTMSFENDKYFVDKDPYEWCLRKSKILKSIYPQMNIL
;
A
#
# COMPACT_ATOMS: atom_id res chain seq x y z
N MET A 1 2.18 1.31 -8.44
CA MET A 1 3.00 1.72 -7.29
C MET A 1 2.14 1.52 -6.07
N GLU A 2 2.50 0.58 -5.20
CA GLU A 2 1.77 0.36 -3.96
C GLU A 2 1.96 1.54 -3.01
N LEU A 3 1.04 1.73 -2.06
CA LEU A 3 1.12 2.82 -1.09
C LEU A 3 2.46 2.82 -0.32
N ILE A 4 2.97 1.63 0.03
CA ILE A 4 4.22 1.50 0.76
C ILE A 4 5.42 1.78 -0.16
N ASP A 5 5.44 1.30 -1.39
CA ASP A 5 6.52 1.61 -2.34
C ASP A 5 6.53 3.11 -2.68
N TYR A 6 5.36 3.73 -2.80
CA TYR A 6 5.24 5.17 -2.96
C TYR A 6 5.82 5.91 -1.76
N ILE A 7 5.47 5.50 -0.54
CA ILE A 7 5.97 6.13 0.67
C ILE A 7 7.47 5.87 0.85
N ASP A 8 7.96 4.65 0.61
CA ASP A 8 9.39 4.30 0.64
C ASP A 8 10.17 5.08 -0.44
N GLY A 9 9.56 5.37 -1.60
CA GLY A 9 10.13 6.26 -2.61
C GLY A 9 10.34 7.70 -2.13
N LEU A 10 9.55 8.19 -1.16
CA LEU A 10 9.74 9.51 -0.55
C LEU A 10 11.03 9.61 0.27
N PHE A 11 11.74 8.49 0.53
CA PHE A 11 12.96 8.43 1.33
C PHE A 11 14.24 8.69 0.52
N ILE A 12 14.19 8.54 -0.80
CA ILE A 12 15.40 8.49 -1.64
C ILE A 12 16.10 9.86 -1.70
N ASP A 13 15.39 10.97 -1.46
CA ASP A 13 15.89 12.32 -1.74
C ASP A 13 16.16 13.23 -0.51
N VAL A 14 16.00 12.78 0.74
CA VAL A 14 16.11 13.70 1.91
C VAL A 14 16.88 13.08 3.08
N PRO A 15 18.15 13.48 3.34
CA PRO A 15 19.02 12.77 4.29
C PRO A 15 18.92 13.17 5.78
N ILE A 16 18.30 14.30 6.17
CA ILE A 16 18.48 14.84 7.55
C ILE A 16 17.18 15.08 8.34
N ILE A 17 16.02 15.16 7.67
CA ILE A 17 14.73 15.41 8.34
C ILE A 17 13.71 14.28 8.05
N GLN A 18 14.17 13.03 8.04
CA GLN A 18 13.39 11.92 7.48
C GLN A 18 12.06 11.70 8.23
N GLU A 19 12.07 11.34 9.52
CA GLU A 19 10.89 10.74 10.15
C GLU A 19 9.69 11.68 10.34
N TYR A 20 9.94 12.93 10.71
CA TYR A 20 8.88 13.93 10.86
C TYR A 20 8.22 14.25 9.50
N TRP A 21 9.01 14.47 8.44
CA TRP A 21 8.43 14.76 7.13
C TRP A 21 7.74 13.56 6.50
N ILE A 22 8.21 12.34 6.78
CA ILE A 22 7.52 11.12 6.36
C ILE A 22 6.14 11.06 7.01
N THR A 23 6.04 11.27 8.32
CA THR A 23 4.75 11.26 9.01
C THR A 23 3.84 12.44 8.64
N VAL A 24 4.38 13.52 8.09
CA VAL A 24 3.59 14.61 7.51
C VAL A 24 3.12 14.28 6.09
N ARG A 25 4.01 13.80 5.20
CA ARG A 25 3.66 13.46 3.81
C ARG A 25 2.74 12.24 3.72
N THR A 26 2.89 11.28 4.62
CA THR A 26 2.03 10.10 4.68
C THR A 26 0.54 10.47 4.85
N ASN A 27 0.22 11.58 5.54
CA ASN A 27 -1.16 12.11 5.58
C ASN A 27 -1.74 12.32 4.18
N THR A 28 -0.93 12.83 3.24
CA THR A 28 -1.38 13.15 1.88
C THR A 28 -1.56 11.92 0.99
N ALA A 29 -0.94 10.80 1.37
CA ALA A 29 -1.07 9.52 0.66
C ALA A 29 -2.39 8.79 1.01
N PHE A 30 -2.94 9.05 2.19
CA PHE A 30 -4.22 8.48 2.62
C PHE A 30 -5.42 9.31 2.15
N LYS A 31 -6.54 8.65 1.86
CA LYS A 31 -7.81 9.30 1.50
C LYS A 31 -8.98 8.77 2.34
N GLY A 32 -9.96 9.62 2.60
CA GLY A 32 -11.21 9.26 3.29
C GLY A 32 -10.98 8.69 4.69
N HIS A 33 -11.60 7.53 4.98
CA HIS A 33 -11.49 6.86 6.27
C HIS A 33 -10.05 6.50 6.68
N ALA A 34 -9.16 6.31 5.71
CA ALA A 34 -7.76 6.03 6.01
C ALA A 34 -7.02 7.26 6.53
N THR A 35 -7.39 8.46 6.07
CA THR A 35 -6.84 9.73 6.57
C THR A 35 -7.26 9.96 8.02
N ILE A 36 -8.52 9.69 8.36
CA ILE A 36 -9.05 9.83 9.73
C ILE A 36 -8.28 8.92 10.69
N TRP A 37 -8.18 7.62 10.37
CA TRP A 37 -7.43 6.67 11.18
C TRP A 37 -5.96 7.08 11.37
N TYR A 38 -5.31 7.55 10.30
CA TYR A 38 -3.91 7.93 10.37
C TYR A 38 -3.70 9.19 11.23
N ILE A 39 -4.59 10.19 11.16
CA ILE A 39 -4.54 11.38 12.02
C ILE A 39 -4.75 11.01 13.49
N GLU A 40 -5.73 10.16 13.80
CA GLU A 40 -5.97 9.69 15.17
C GLU A 40 -4.77 8.96 15.74
N MET A 41 -4.21 8.01 14.98
CA MET A 41 -2.99 7.31 15.36
C MET A 41 -1.82 8.26 15.55
N LYS A 42 -1.71 9.31 14.71
CA LYS A 42 -0.61 10.27 14.78
C LYS A 42 -0.68 11.10 16.05
N ASN A 43 -1.88 11.50 16.46
CA ASN A 43 -2.06 12.26 17.71
C ASN A 43 -1.61 11.47 18.94
N ILE A 44 -1.78 10.13 18.92
CA ILE A 44 -1.43 9.25 20.04
C ILE A 44 0.05 8.81 19.96
N HIS A 45 0.58 8.64 18.76
CA HIS A 45 1.87 7.97 18.51
C HIS A 45 2.87 8.80 17.69
N ALA A 46 2.77 10.13 17.72
CA ALA A 46 3.59 11.06 16.93
C ALA A 46 5.11 10.83 17.04
N GLN A 47 5.58 10.35 18.19
CA GLN A 47 7.00 10.16 18.50
C GLN A 47 7.55 8.80 18.03
N ARG A 48 6.75 7.94 17.37
CA ARG A 48 7.19 6.62 16.91
C ARG A 48 7.95 6.73 15.57
N ASN A 49 8.97 5.88 15.43
CA ASN A 49 9.80 5.79 14.24
C ASN A 49 9.03 5.26 13.01
N TRP A 50 9.59 5.43 11.81
CA TRP A 50 8.91 5.02 10.58
C TRP A 50 8.69 3.50 10.49
N ALA A 51 9.63 2.70 10.99
CA ALA A 51 9.50 1.24 10.97
C ALA A 51 8.24 0.77 11.72
N TRP A 52 7.93 1.40 12.86
CA TRP A 52 6.72 1.14 13.62
C TRP A 52 5.46 1.57 12.84
N TRP A 53 5.49 2.74 12.21
CA TRP A 53 4.40 3.23 11.37
C TRP A 53 4.11 2.31 10.19
N LYS A 54 5.15 1.88 9.47
CA LYS A 54 5.05 0.92 8.36
C LYS A 54 4.40 -0.39 8.82
N SER A 55 4.84 -0.93 9.95
CA SER A 55 4.25 -2.14 10.53
C SER A 55 2.77 -1.97 10.85
N ASN A 56 2.37 -0.85 11.47
CA ASN A 56 0.96 -0.59 11.81
C ASN A 56 0.09 -0.37 10.58
N ILE A 57 0.59 0.36 9.58
CA ILE A 57 -0.10 0.57 8.30
C ILE A 57 -0.32 -0.77 7.60
N MET A 58 0.71 -1.63 7.55
CA MET A 58 0.58 -2.98 7.02
C MET A 58 -0.42 -3.82 7.82
N GLN A 59 -0.37 -3.77 9.15
CA GLN A 59 -1.31 -4.52 9.98
C GLN A 59 -2.76 -4.05 9.78
N LYS A 60 -2.99 -2.74 9.62
CA LYS A 60 -4.33 -2.18 9.43
C LYS A 60 -4.89 -2.47 8.03
N TYR A 61 -4.09 -2.29 6.99
CA TYR A 61 -4.55 -2.29 5.60
C TYR A 61 -4.10 -3.49 4.76
N ARG A 62 -3.18 -4.31 5.27
CA ARG A 62 -2.68 -5.54 4.65
C ARG A 62 -2.78 -6.72 5.63
N ASN A 63 -3.92 -6.81 6.32
CA ASN A 63 -4.23 -7.95 7.19
C ASN A 63 -4.66 -9.20 6.40
N GLY A 64 -4.79 -10.33 7.11
CA GLY A 64 -5.17 -11.61 6.49
C GLY A 64 -6.50 -11.55 5.73
N THR A 65 -7.49 -10.79 6.23
CA THR A 65 -8.77 -10.60 5.54
C THR A 65 -8.59 -9.84 4.23
N TRP A 66 -7.78 -8.78 4.20
CA TRP A 66 -7.49 -8.03 2.98
C TRP A 66 -6.75 -8.90 1.96
N ILE A 67 -5.76 -9.68 2.42
CA ILE A 67 -5.03 -10.63 1.56
C ILE A 67 -6.03 -11.62 0.95
N TRP A 68 -6.89 -12.24 1.76
CA TRP A 68 -7.90 -13.16 1.29
C TRP A 68 -8.87 -12.52 0.28
N GLN A 69 -9.37 -11.32 0.55
CA GLN A 69 -10.24 -10.59 -0.39
C GLN A 69 -9.55 -10.30 -1.73
N ARG A 70 -8.26 -9.94 -1.71
CA ARG A 70 -7.47 -9.72 -2.92
C ARG A 70 -7.23 -11.03 -3.68
N THR A 71 -6.92 -12.12 -2.99
CA THR A 71 -6.79 -13.46 -3.59
C THR A 71 -8.09 -13.88 -4.25
N MET A 72 -9.24 -13.74 -3.57
CA MET A 72 -10.55 -14.05 -4.16
C MET A 72 -10.84 -13.16 -5.38
N SER A 73 -10.51 -11.87 -5.32
CA SER A 73 -10.65 -10.97 -6.48
C SER A 73 -9.75 -11.40 -7.64
N PHE A 74 -8.56 -11.92 -7.36
CA PHE A 74 -7.68 -12.48 -8.38
C PHE A 74 -8.29 -13.75 -8.96
N GLU A 75 -8.69 -14.72 -8.15
CA GLU A 75 -9.22 -16.01 -8.62
C GLU A 75 -10.52 -15.86 -9.42
N ASN A 76 -11.41 -14.95 -9.02
CA ASN A 76 -12.70 -14.73 -9.66
C ASN A 76 -12.64 -13.90 -10.95
N ASP A 77 -11.55 -13.16 -11.20
CA ASP A 77 -11.40 -12.32 -12.38
C ASP A 77 -11.06 -13.16 -13.62
N LYS A 78 -12.06 -13.77 -14.25
CA LYS A 78 -11.85 -14.58 -15.47
C LYS A 78 -11.63 -13.69 -16.69
N TYR A 79 -10.83 -14.19 -17.65
CA TYR A 79 -10.68 -13.52 -18.94
C TYR A 79 -11.95 -13.74 -19.78
N PHE A 80 -12.37 -12.69 -20.48
CA PHE A 80 -13.48 -12.74 -21.44
C PHE A 80 -12.97 -12.25 -22.79
N VAL A 81 -13.43 -12.90 -23.87
CA VAL A 81 -12.91 -12.69 -25.24
C VAL A 81 -13.17 -11.28 -25.78
N ASP A 82 -14.16 -10.57 -25.21
CA ASP A 82 -14.51 -9.18 -25.55
C ASP A 82 -13.63 -8.13 -24.85
N LYS A 83 -12.68 -8.54 -24.00
CA LYS A 83 -11.78 -7.64 -23.28
C LYS A 83 -10.38 -7.66 -23.88
N ASP A 84 -9.67 -6.54 -23.77
CA ASP A 84 -8.26 -6.48 -24.15
C ASP A 84 -7.43 -7.43 -23.26
N PRO A 85 -6.75 -8.45 -23.85
CA PRO A 85 -5.88 -9.35 -23.11
C PRO A 85 -4.79 -8.62 -22.32
N TYR A 86 -4.24 -7.53 -22.86
CA TYR A 86 -3.17 -6.77 -22.24
C TYR A 86 -3.66 -6.08 -20.95
N GLU A 87 -4.81 -5.41 -21.01
CA GLU A 87 -5.39 -4.76 -19.83
C GLU A 87 -5.76 -5.78 -18.74
N TRP A 88 -6.29 -6.94 -19.15
CA TRP A 88 -6.60 -8.03 -18.23
C TRP A 88 -5.33 -8.55 -17.52
N CYS A 89 -4.27 -8.86 -18.28
CA CYS A 89 -2.98 -9.28 -17.74
C CYS A 89 -2.35 -8.23 -16.82
N LEU A 90 -2.40 -6.94 -17.19
CA LEU A 90 -1.91 -5.85 -16.35
C LEU A 90 -2.65 -5.77 -15.02
N ARG A 91 -3.98 -5.90 -15.03
CA ARG A 91 -4.80 -5.87 -13.81
C ARG A 91 -4.48 -7.07 -12.91
N LYS A 92 -4.31 -8.26 -13.49
CA LYS A 92 -3.86 -9.47 -12.78
C LYS A 92 -2.49 -9.32 -12.16
N SER A 93 -1.52 -8.83 -12.92
CA SER A 93 -0.15 -8.56 -12.45
C SER A 93 -0.15 -7.56 -11.29
N LYS A 94 -0.94 -6.49 -11.37
CA LYS A 94 -1.10 -5.52 -10.26
C LYS A 94 -1.65 -6.17 -8.98
N ILE A 95 -2.66 -7.04 -9.08
CA ILE A 95 -3.22 -7.72 -7.91
C ILE A 95 -2.18 -8.69 -7.31
N LEU A 96 -1.48 -9.47 -8.14
CA LEU A 96 -0.43 -10.39 -7.66
C LEU A 96 0.72 -9.66 -6.98
N LYS A 97 1.21 -8.56 -7.56
CA LYS A 97 2.24 -7.71 -6.93
C LYS A 97 1.78 -7.20 -5.56
N SER A 98 0.49 -6.93 -5.38
CA SER A 98 -0.04 -6.46 -4.09
C SER A 98 -0.12 -7.53 -3.00
N ILE A 99 -0.33 -8.79 -3.40
CA ILE A 99 -0.38 -9.93 -2.50
C ILE A 99 1.05 -10.41 -2.20
N TYR A 100 1.87 -10.49 -3.24
CA TYR A 100 3.23 -11.04 -3.22
C TYR A 100 4.23 -10.03 -3.83
N PRO A 101 4.56 -8.93 -3.14
CA PRO A 101 5.46 -7.90 -3.65
C PRO A 101 6.89 -8.41 -3.91
N GLN A 102 7.27 -9.51 -3.28
CA GLN A 102 8.55 -10.19 -3.53
C GLN A 102 8.58 -10.99 -4.85
N MET A 103 7.43 -11.20 -5.51
CA MET A 103 7.41 -11.91 -6.79
C MET A 103 7.82 -10.95 -7.92
N ASN A 104 8.90 -11.30 -8.61
CA ASN A 104 9.38 -10.57 -9.77
C ASN A 104 8.52 -10.91 -10.99
N ILE A 105 7.37 -10.24 -11.11
CA ILE A 105 6.42 -10.44 -12.21
C ILE A 105 6.67 -9.34 -13.25
N LEU A 106 6.95 -9.76 -14.48
CA LEU A 106 7.24 -8.94 -15.66
C LEU A 106 6.27 -7.76 -15.85
#